data_AF-A0A7K0V299-F1
#
_entry.id   AF-A0A7K0V299-F1
#
_cell.length_a   1.000
_cell.length_b   1.000
_cell.length_c   1.000
_cell.angle_alpha   90.00
_cell.angle_beta   90.00
_cell.angle_gamma   90.00
#
_symmetry.space_group_name_H-M   'P 1'
#
loop_
_entity.id
_entity.type
_entity.pdbx_description
1 polymer ?
#
loop_
_entity_poly.entity_id
_entity_poly.type
_entity_poly.pdbx_seq_one_letter_code
_entity_poly.pdbx_strand_id
1 'polypeptide(L)'
;MKRFLPVEELARDERFIRSNIADGFSDPRNGRIQQRTISTARLQPDRASAPDRARSLMHGIFVGEIQALEAAGRTTFDFDDTDAPFALKLDMARQCWDESRHVEISVKLGEHMGTEIGEYTEATFLYEAACVTDPAMRLAGVNRALEGLAIDVFNTMKDFGEASGDPILKFCEDWMLADEVTHVKMGSDWLRRLTERDPERRERALEFQRAVDKLFSLGGFR
;
A
#
# COMPACT_ATOMS: atom_id res chain seq x y z
N MET A 1 -5.67 4.90 26.68
CA MET A 1 -5.03 4.08 25.63
C MET A 1 -4.51 5.01 24.55
N LYS A 2 -3.29 4.78 24.04
CA LYS A 2 -2.65 5.65 23.06
C LYS A 2 -3.35 5.51 21.70
N ARG A 3 -3.83 6.63 21.11
CA ARG A 3 -4.57 6.65 19.83
C ARG A 3 -3.70 6.88 18.59
N PHE A 4 -2.50 7.42 18.80
CA PHE A 4 -1.51 7.67 17.74
C PHE A 4 -0.27 6.85 18.03
N LEU A 5 0.04 5.92 17.13
CA LEU A 5 1.25 5.11 17.15
C LEU A 5 2.13 5.63 16.01
N PRO A 6 3.24 6.31 16.30
CA PRO A 6 4.13 6.79 15.26
C PRO A 6 4.91 5.61 14.65
N VAL A 7 5.46 5.80 13.45
CA VAL A 7 6.16 4.73 12.72
C VAL A 7 7.31 4.14 13.55
N GLU A 8 8.00 4.97 14.34
CA GLU A 8 9.08 4.61 15.27
C GLU A 8 8.68 3.54 16.30
N GLU A 9 7.39 3.40 16.57
CA GLU A 9 6.85 2.44 17.54
C GLU A 9 6.20 1.20 16.92
N LEU A 10 6.24 1.06 15.59
CA LEU A 10 5.84 -0.17 14.92
C LEU A 10 6.70 -1.34 15.43
N ALA A 11 6.04 -2.46 15.72
CA ALA A 11 6.66 -3.70 16.19
C ALA A 11 7.38 -4.45 15.05
N ARG A 12 8.31 -3.76 14.39
CA ARG A 12 9.23 -4.35 13.41
C ARG A 12 10.44 -4.92 14.15
N ASP A 13 10.89 -6.10 13.75
CA ASP A 13 12.15 -6.66 14.26
C ASP A 13 13.37 -6.09 13.50
N GLU A 14 14.57 -6.54 13.88
CA GLU A 14 15.84 -6.04 13.35
C GLU A 14 16.04 -6.23 11.84
N ARG A 15 15.23 -7.06 11.18
CA ARG A 15 15.31 -7.28 9.73
C ARG A 15 14.78 -6.08 8.94
N PHE A 16 13.87 -5.30 9.50
CA PHE A 16 13.23 -4.20 8.78
C PHE A 16 14.06 -2.92 8.88
N ILE A 17 14.54 -2.44 7.73
CA ILE A 17 15.27 -1.19 7.62
C ILE A 17 14.38 -0.16 6.93
N ARG A 18 14.06 0.93 7.62
CA ARG A 18 13.22 2.00 7.06
C ARG A 18 14.01 2.90 6.13
N SER A 19 13.40 3.18 5.00
CA SER A 19 13.78 4.28 4.12
C SER A 19 13.00 5.53 4.53
N ASN A 20 13.71 6.58 4.96
CA ASN A 20 13.09 7.86 5.20
C ASN A 20 12.90 8.57 3.85
N ILE A 21 11.64 8.94 3.55
CA ILE A 21 11.30 9.69 2.33
C ILE A 21 12.12 10.98 2.24
N ALA A 22 12.37 11.67 3.36
CA ALA A 22 13.20 12.87 3.39
C ALA A 22 14.66 12.60 3.02
N ASP A 23 15.21 11.46 3.44
CA ASP A 23 16.58 11.07 3.10
C ASP A 23 16.67 10.76 1.59
N GLY A 24 15.65 10.10 1.02
CA GLY A 24 15.52 9.89 -0.42
C GLY A 24 15.43 11.18 -1.23
N PHE A 25 14.70 12.19 -0.75
CA PHE A 25 14.63 13.51 -1.41
C PHE A 25 15.96 14.28 -1.34
N SER A 26 16.69 14.13 -0.23
CA SER A 26 17.98 14.80 -0.03
C SER A 26 19.13 14.12 -0.77
N ASP A 27 18.93 12.89 -1.27
CA ASP A 27 19.95 12.14 -1.98
C ASP A 27 20.17 12.70 -3.40
N PRO A 28 21.32 13.33 -3.69
CA PRO A 28 21.61 13.89 -5.01
C PRO A 28 21.66 12.83 -6.13
N ARG A 29 21.77 11.54 -5.78
CA ARG A 29 21.68 10.43 -6.75
C ARG A 29 20.26 10.28 -7.30
N ASN A 30 19.24 10.56 -6.49
CA ASN A 30 17.83 10.48 -6.90
C ASN A 30 17.43 11.64 -7.84
N GLY A 31 18.08 12.80 -7.74
CA GLY A 31 17.92 13.90 -8.70
C GLY A 31 18.38 13.55 -10.14
N ARG A 32 19.32 12.61 -10.27
CA ARG A 32 19.78 12.08 -11.57
C ARG A 32 18.84 11.03 -12.16
N ILE A 33 18.08 10.33 -11.32
CA ILE A 33 17.03 9.39 -11.72
C ILE A 33 15.79 10.17 -12.16
N GLN A 34 15.44 11.29 -11.53
CA GLN A 34 14.34 12.17 -11.95
C GLN A 34 14.46 12.72 -13.39
N GLN A 35 15.68 12.93 -13.91
CA GLN A 35 15.90 13.33 -15.31
C GLN A 35 15.72 12.19 -16.33
N ARG A 36 15.80 10.94 -15.87
CA ARG A 36 15.46 9.75 -16.64
C ARG A 36 14.06 9.36 -16.22
N THR A 37 13.05 10.01 -16.81
CA THR A 37 11.64 9.65 -16.69
C THR A 37 11.49 8.18 -16.31
N ILE A 38 11.16 7.92 -15.04
CA ILE A 38 10.69 6.60 -14.61
C ILE A 38 9.33 6.51 -15.29
N SER A 39 9.36 6.04 -16.53
CA SER A 39 8.22 5.40 -17.13
C SER A 39 7.93 4.19 -16.21
N THR A 40 6.67 3.88 -15.90
CA THR A 40 5.81 2.87 -16.56
C THR A 40 6.47 1.87 -17.55
N ALA A 41 7.79 1.81 -17.68
CA ALA A 41 8.49 0.77 -18.40
C ALA A 41 8.24 -0.50 -17.60
N ARG A 42 7.24 -1.24 -18.07
CA ARG A 42 6.92 -2.61 -17.71
C ARG A 42 8.21 -3.33 -17.34
N LEU A 43 8.18 -4.10 -16.25
CA LEU A 43 9.29 -4.99 -15.95
C LEU A 43 9.50 -5.88 -17.19
N GLN A 44 10.64 -5.70 -17.85
CA GLN A 44 11.01 -6.40 -19.07
C GLN A 44 11.95 -7.54 -18.68
N PRO A 45 11.53 -8.82 -18.77
CA PRO A 45 12.30 -9.95 -18.26
C PRO A 45 13.68 -10.12 -18.90
N ASP A 46 13.87 -9.61 -20.12
CA ASP A 46 15.13 -9.69 -20.87
C ASP A 46 16.22 -8.72 -20.38
N ARG A 47 15.87 -7.76 -19.52
CA ARG A 47 16.85 -6.82 -18.95
C ARG A 47 17.64 -7.47 -17.82
N ALA A 48 18.95 -7.26 -17.82
CA ALA A 48 19.85 -7.79 -16.79
C ALA A 48 19.46 -7.40 -15.35
N SER A 49 18.84 -6.23 -15.15
CA SER A 49 18.39 -5.77 -13.82
C SER A 49 16.98 -6.23 -13.44
N ALA A 50 16.26 -6.96 -14.32
CA ALA A 50 14.87 -7.33 -14.08
C ALA A 50 14.67 -8.20 -12.83
N PRO A 51 15.50 -9.24 -12.54
CA PRO A 51 15.29 -10.07 -11.36
C PRO A 51 15.37 -9.27 -10.05
N ASP A 52 16.40 -8.43 -9.89
CA ASP A 52 16.59 -7.64 -8.68
C ASP A 52 15.50 -6.57 -8.51
N ARG A 53 15.08 -5.93 -9.61
CA ARG A 53 13.95 -4.99 -9.59
C ARG A 53 12.63 -5.66 -9.24
N ALA A 54 12.37 -6.86 -9.76
CA ALA A 54 11.14 -7.60 -9.47
C ALA A 54 11.11 -8.03 -8.00
N ARG A 55 12.22 -8.50 -7.45
CA ARG A 55 12.36 -8.84 -6.02
C ARG A 55 12.19 -7.63 -5.11
N SER A 56 12.80 -6.50 -5.46
CA SER A 56 12.62 -5.25 -4.75
C SER A 56 11.15 -4.78 -4.78
N LEU A 57 10.46 -4.92 -5.91
CA LEU A 57 9.04 -4.57 -6.02
C LEU A 57 8.16 -5.53 -5.21
N MET A 58 8.42 -6.84 -5.27
CA MET A 58 7.71 -7.86 -4.49
C MET A 58 7.88 -7.65 -2.98
N HIS A 59 9.08 -7.28 -2.54
CA HIS A 59 9.30 -6.90 -1.14
C HIS A 59 8.53 -5.62 -0.77
N GLY A 60 8.48 -4.64 -1.66
CA GLY A 60 7.65 -3.44 -1.50
C GLY A 60 6.15 -3.77 -1.34
N ILE A 61 5.63 -4.70 -2.14
CA ILE A 61 4.26 -5.24 -2.00
C ILE A 61 4.10 -5.88 -0.62
N PHE A 62 4.97 -6.82 -0.23
CA PHE A 62 4.93 -7.47 1.08
C PHE A 62 4.81 -6.47 2.25
N VAL A 63 5.62 -5.42 2.25
CA VAL A 63 5.56 -4.40 3.31
C VAL A 63 4.32 -3.50 3.16
N GLY A 64 3.84 -3.28 1.94
CA GLY A 64 2.53 -2.67 1.67
C GLY A 64 1.41 -3.44 2.36
N GLU A 65 1.35 -4.76 2.19
CA GLU A 65 0.34 -5.63 2.79
C GLU A 65 0.35 -5.57 4.32
N ILE A 66 1.54 -5.54 4.94
CA ILE A 66 1.65 -5.38 6.40
C ILE A 66 1.03 -4.04 6.83
N GLN A 67 1.31 -2.97 6.10
CA GLN A 67 0.80 -1.65 6.46
C GLN A 67 -0.70 -1.50 6.17
N ALA A 68 -1.21 -2.12 5.11
CA ALA A 68 -2.64 -2.18 4.81
C ALA A 68 -3.40 -2.94 5.90
N LEU A 69 -2.86 -4.08 6.34
CA LEU A 69 -3.35 -4.85 7.49
C LEU A 69 -3.44 -3.98 8.75
N GLU A 70 -2.36 -3.26 9.05
CA GLU A 70 -2.30 -2.33 10.18
C GLU A 70 -3.30 -1.18 10.04
N ALA A 71 -3.45 -0.61 8.84
CA ALA A 71 -4.37 0.48 8.55
C ALA A 71 -5.84 0.07 8.75
N ALA A 72 -6.23 -1.08 8.20
CA ALA A 72 -7.56 -1.65 8.38
C ALA A 72 -7.82 -2.00 9.86
N GLY A 73 -6.82 -2.56 10.55
CA GLY A 73 -6.93 -2.93 11.96
C GLY A 73 -7.11 -1.72 12.86
N ARG A 74 -6.34 -0.67 12.60
CA ARG A 74 -6.50 0.62 13.28
C ARG A 74 -7.83 1.27 12.98
N THR A 75 -8.35 1.19 11.76
CA THR A 75 -9.69 1.73 11.44
C THR A 75 -10.79 1.01 12.20
N THR A 76 -10.63 -0.29 12.44
CA THR A 76 -11.56 -1.07 13.28
C THR A 76 -11.54 -0.60 14.74
N PHE A 77 -10.41 -0.08 15.23
CA PHE A 77 -10.14 0.16 16.65
C PHE A 77 -10.16 1.62 17.09
N ASP A 78 -9.62 2.53 16.28
CA ASP A 78 -9.38 3.93 16.66
C ASP A 78 -10.66 4.75 16.82
N PHE A 79 -11.69 4.38 16.08
CA PHE A 79 -12.94 5.12 15.94
C PHE A 79 -14.04 4.50 16.80
N ASP A 80 -14.85 5.33 17.44
CA ASP A 80 -16.06 4.86 18.10
C ASP A 80 -17.21 4.68 17.08
N ASP A 81 -18.36 4.18 17.54
CA ASP A 81 -19.51 3.92 16.66
C ASP A 81 -20.18 5.19 16.13
N THR A 82 -19.84 6.37 16.69
CA THR A 82 -20.33 7.66 16.20
C THR A 82 -19.49 8.19 15.05
N ASP A 83 -18.19 7.93 15.08
CA ASP A 83 -17.25 8.26 14.01
C ASP A 83 -17.36 7.27 12.83
N ALA A 84 -17.46 5.98 13.13
CA ALA A 84 -17.46 4.89 12.19
C ALA A 84 -18.48 3.81 12.62
N PRO A 85 -19.58 3.61 11.89
CA PRO A 85 -20.62 2.66 12.30
C PRO A 85 -20.08 1.22 12.32
N PHE A 86 -20.68 0.36 13.15
CA PHE A 86 -20.26 -1.05 13.28
C PHE A 86 -20.11 -1.77 11.93
N ALA A 87 -20.99 -1.53 10.96
CA ALA A 87 -20.89 -2.14 9.64
C ALA A 87 -19.62 -1.74 8.88
N LEU A 88 -19.13 -0.50 9.05
CA LEU A 88 -17.84 -0.07 8.50
C LEU A 88 -16.71 -0.83 9.18
N LYS A 89 -16.73 -0.90 10.51
CA LYS A 89 -15.71 -1.63 11.28
C LYS A 89 -15.66 -3.11 10.91
N LEU A 90 -16.82 -3.73 10.70
CA LEU A 90 -16.90 -5.13 10.26
C LEU A 90 -16.32 -5.31 8.86
N ASP A 91 -16.54 -4.35 7.96
CA ASP A 91 -15.94 -4.34 6.63
C ASP A 91 -14.41 -4.14 6.68
N MET A 92 -13.90 -3.27 7.56
CA MET A 92 -12.46 -3.13 7.81
C MET A 92 -11.85 -4.40 8.41
N ALA A 93 -12.57 -5.09 9.31
CA ALA A 93 -12.11 -6.35 9.87
C ALA A 93 -12.04 -7.47 8.81
N ARG A 94 -12.89 -7.44 7.79
CA ARG A 94 -12.77 -8.33 6.63
C ARG A 94 -11.54 -8.00 5.81
N GLN A 95 -11.31 -6.71 5.51
CA GLN A 95 -10.09 -6.29 4.84
C GLN A 95 -8.85 -6.74 5.64
N CYS A 96 -8.82 -6.60 6.97
CA CYS A 96 -7.71 -7.15 7.77
C CYS A 96 -7.46 -8.65 7.53
N TRP A 97 -8.52 -9.43 7.37
CA TRP A 97 -8.36 -10.85 7.06
C TRP A 97 -7.73 -11.05 5.68
N ASP A 98 -8.18 -10.28 4.68
CA ASP A 98 -7.64 -10.32 3.32
C ASP A 98 -6.17 -9.89 3.30
N GLU A 99 -5.80 -8.79 3.96
CA GLU A 99 -4.40 -8.35 4.03
C GLU A 99 -3.51 -9.33 4.81
N SER A 100 -4.03 -9.99 5.84
CA SER A 100 -3.24 -11.00 6.56
C SER A 100 -2.86 -12.18 5.64
N ARG A 101 -3.78 -12.54 4.74
CA ARG A 101 -3.59 -13.56 3.72
C ARG A 101 -2.67 -13.06 2.60
N HIS A 102 -2.74 -11.79 2.22
CA HIS A 102 -1.79 -11.17 1.28
C HIS A 102 -0.36 -11.13 1.83
N VAL A 103 -0.19 -10.84 3.12
CA VAL A 103 1.12 -10.94 3.80
C VAL A 103 1.67 -12.35 3.70
N GLU A 104 0.87 -13.39 4.02
CA GLU A 104 1.31 -14.78 3.93
C GLU A 104 1.68 -15.20 2.50
N ILE A 105 0.92 -14.75 1.49
CA ILE A 105 1.25 -14.99 0.10
C ILE A 105 2.54 -14.29 -0.29
N SER A 106 2.70 -13.03 0.10
CA SER A 106 3.85 -12.22 -0.27
C SER A 106 5.15 -12.77 0.32
N VAL A 107 5.10 -13.34 1.54
CA VAL A 107 6.24 -14.08 2.12
C VAL A 107 6.61 -15.27 1.25
N LYS A 108 5.64 -16.10 0.86
CA LYS A 108 5.89 -17.28 0.02
C LYS A 108 6.35 -16.93 -1.39
N LEU A 109 5.82 -15.85 -1.97
CA LEU A 109 6.28 -15.33 -3.25
C LEU A 109 7.70 -14.79 -3.15
N GLY A 110 8.04 -14.08 -2.07
CA GLY A 110 9.39 -13.66 -1.76
C GLY A 110 10.36 -14.85 -1.75
N GLU A 111 10.04 -15.90 -1.00
CA GLU A 111 10.82 -17.14 -0.97
C GLU A 111 10.96 -17.79 -2.36
N HIS A 112 9.86 -17.89 -3.11
CA HIS A 112 9.84 -18.43 -4.48
C HIS A 112 10.73 -17.63 -5.44
N MET A 113 10.78 -16.32 -5.28
CA MET A 113 11.64 -15.42 -6.06
C MET A 113 13.09 -15.35 -5.53
N GLY A 114 13.39 -16.01 -4.41
CA GLY A 114 14.70 -16.01 -3.76
C GLY A 114 15.00 -14.69 -3.04
N THR A 115 14.02 -14.14 -2.33
CA THR A 115 14.11 -12.97 -1.47
C THR A 115 13.88 -13.33 0.00
N GLU A 116 14.54 -12.60 0.91
CA GLU A 116 14.33 -12.71 2.35
C GLU A 116 13.55 -11.52 2.94
N ILE A 117 12.86 -11.76 4.05
CA ILE A 117 12.20 -10.69 4.82
C ILE A 117 13.26 -9.69 5.28
N GLY A 118 13.08 -8.42 4.89
CA GLY A 118 14.00 -7.33 5.23
C GLY A 118 15.20 -7.16 4.28
N GLU A 119 15.26 -7.92 3.18
CA GLU A 119 16.35 -7.78 2.20
C GLU A 119 16.39 -6.39 1.54
N TYR A 120 15.22 -5.77 1.36
CA TYR A 120 15.07 -4.41 0.88
C TYR A 120 14.51 -3.51 1.99
N THR A 121 14.70 -2.20 1.83
CA THR A 121 14.20 -1.20 2.79
C THR A 121 12.68 -1.04 2.70
N GLU A 122 12.01 -0.83 3.83
CA GLU A 122 10.58 -0.49 3.86
C GLU A 122 10.34 1.02 3.73
N ALA A 123 9.30 1.41 2.99
CA ALA A 123 8.73 2.76 3.07
C ALA A 123 7.50 2.71 4.00
N THR A 124 7.35 3.66 4.92
CA THR A 124 6.27 3.68 5.93
C THR A 124 5.05 4.53 5.52
N PHE A 125 5.00 4.95 4.27
CA PHE A 125 4.06 5.96 3.77
C PHE A 125 2.59 5.57 3.95
N LEU A 126 2.25 4.29 3.72
CA LEU A 126 0.87 3.81 3.84
C LEU A 126 0.41 3.89 5.29
N TYR A 127 1.24 3.40 6.22
CA TYR A 127 0.95 3.50 7.64
C TYR A 127 0.80 4.96 8.11
N GLU A 128 1.67 5.86 7.64
CA GLU A 128 1.57 7.29 7.94
C GLU A 128 0.27 7.91 7.44
N ALA A 129 -0.16 7.58 6.22
CA ALA A 129 -1.46 8.01 5.69
C ALA A 129 -2.62 7.47 6.55
N ALA A 130 -2.49 6.25 7.07
CA ALA A 130 -3.44 5.65 8.00
C ALA A 130 -3.46 6.30 9.39
N CYS A 131 -2.50 7.16 9.72
CA CYS A 131 -2.47 7.87 11.02
C CYS A 131 -3.40 9.09 11.10
N VAL A 132 -4.05 9.50 10.00
CA VAL A 132 -5.06 10.56 10.03
C VAL A 132 -6.21 10.21 10.98
N THR A 133 -6.71 11.21 11.72
CA THR A 133 -7.66 11.01 12.82
C THR A 133 -9.13 11.14 12.42
N ASP A 134 -9.42 11.35 11.13
CA ASP A 134 -10.79 11.35 10.59
C ASP A 134 -10.99 10.09 9.72
N PRO A 135 -12.06 9.30 9.96
CA PRO A 135 -12.27 8.06 9.22
C PRO A 135 -12.58 8.29 7.74
N ALA A 136 -13.23 9.40 7.35
CA ALA A 136 -13.47 9.69 5.94
C ALA A 136 -12.17 10.05 5.21
N MET A 137 -11.29 10.85 5.83
CA MET A 137 -9.95 11.11 5.31
C MET A 137 -9.14 9.82 5.22
N ARG A 138 -9.21 8.94 6.22
CA ARG A 138 -8.48 7.67 6.21
C ARG A 138 -8.91 6.77 5.06
N LEU A 139 -10.22 6.59 4.84
CA LEU A 139 -10.75 5.85 3.69
C LEU A 139 -10.33 6.48 2.35
N ALA A 140 -10.25 7.81 2.29
CA ALA A 140 -9.84 8.50 1.09
C ALA A 140 -8.34 8.33 0.79
N GLY A 141 -7.49 8.42 1.82
CA GLY A 141 -6.04 8.28 1.67
C GLY A 141 -5.57 6.82 1.51
N VAL A 142 -6.15 5.89 2.28
CA VAL A 142 -5.75 4.47 2.23
C VAL A 142 -6.55 3.75 1.16
N ASN A 143 -7.84 3.49 1.40
CA ASN A 143 -8.65 2.65 0.50
C ASN A 143 -8.81 3.19 -0.92
N ARG A 144 -8.85 4.51 -1.12
CA ARG A 144 -9.04 5.08 -2.47
C ARG A 144 -7.76 5.45 -3.17
N ALA A 145 -6.80 6.03 -2.47
CA ALA A 145 -5.51 6.38 -3.06
C ALA A 145 -4.57 5.18 -3.07
N LEU A 146 -4.16 4.69 -1.90
CA LEU A 146 -3.09 3.70 -1.80
C LEU A 146 -3.48 2.30 -2.29
N GLU A 147 -4.65 1.77 -1.93
CA GLU A 147 -5.11 0.48 -2.50
C GLU A 147 -5.37 0.59 -4.01
N GLY A 148 -5.84 1.76 -4.45
CA GLY A 148 -6.01 2.05 -5.88
C GLY A 148 -4.69 2.01 -6.65
N LEU A 149 -3.59 2.41 -6.01
CA LEU A 149 -2.23 2.34 -6.56
C LEU A 149 -1.66 0.91 -6.45
N ALA A 150 -2.02 0.16 -5.41
CA ALA A 150 -1.64 -1.24 -5.26
C ALA A 150 -2.13 -2.07 -6.46
N ILE A 151 -3.34 -1.81 -6.96
CA ILE A 151 -3.88 -2.43 -8.19
C ILE A 151 -2.91 -2.31 -9.39
N ASP A 152 -2.28 -1.14 -9.59
CA ASP A 152 -1.34 -0.93 -10.70
C ASP A 152 -0.05 -1.74 -10.50
N VAL A 153 0.41 -1.84 -9.25
CA VAL A 153 1.60 -2.61 -8.87
C VAL A 153 1.36 -4.12 -9.03
N PHE A 154 0.22 -4.62 -8.57
CA PHE A 154 -0.20 -6.01 -8.74
C PHE A 154 -0.34 -6.40 -10.22
N ASN A 155 -0.94 -5.54 -11.05
CA ASN A 155 -0.96 -5.77 -12.49
C ASN A 155 0.44 -5.82 -13.09
N THR A 156 1.35 -4.95 -12.64
CA THR A 156 2.75 -4.96 -13.12
C THR A 156 3.46 -6.28 -12.79
N MET A 157 3.30 -6.80 -11.57
CA MET A 157 3.92 -8.07 -11.16
C MET A 157 3.25 -9.29 -11.80
N LYS A 158 1.92 -9.27 -11.96
CA LYS A 158 1.18 -10.29 -12.73
C LYS A 158 1.66 -10.37 -14.17
N ASP A 159 1.74 -9.24 -14.87
CA ASP A 159 2.21 -9.15 -16.25
C ASP A 159 3.68 -9.62 -16.36
N PHE A 160 4.50 -9.30 -15.36
CA PHE A 160 5.88 -9.78 -15.27
C PHE A 160 5.96 -11.30 -15.09
N GLY A 161 5.13 -11.88 -14.22
CA GLY A 161 5.02 -13.33 -14.06
C GLY A 161 4.62 -14.02 -15.36
N GLU A 162 3.63 -13.48 -16.07
CA GLU A 162 3.22 -13.99 -17.39
C GLU A 162 4.36 -13.91 -18.41
N ALA A 163 5.01 -12.75 -18.54
CA ALA A 163 6.10 -12.54 -19.50
C ALA A 163 7.35 -13.39 -19.18
N SER A 164 7.57 -13.72 -17.90
CA SER A 164 8.69 -14.53 -17.45
C SER A 164 8.41 -16.04 -17.49
N GLY A 165 7.17 -16.44 -17.81
CA GLY A 165 6.75 -17.84 -17.77
C GLY A 165 6.64 -18.40 -16.35
N ASP A 166 6.39 -17.55 -15.36
CA ASP A 166 6.19 -17.92 -13.96
C ASP A 166 4.69 -17.96 -13.62
N PRO A 167 4.05 -19.15 -13.66
CA PRO A 167 2.63 -19.27 -13.39
C PRO A 167 2.27 -19.06 -11.92
N ILE A 168 3.23 -19.22 -10.99
CA ILE A 168 2.99 -19.08 -9.55
C ILE A 168 2.87 -17.59 -9.23
N LEU A 169 3.85 -16.79 -9.67
CA LEU A 169 3.81 -15.34 -9.50
C LEU A 169 2.55 -14.75 -10.13
N LYS A 170 2.27 -15.11 -11.39
CA LYS A 170 1.07 -14.62 -12.09
C LYS A 170 -0.22 -14.94 -11.32
N PHE A 171 -0.37 -16.18 -10.83
CA PHE A 171 -1.59 -16.62 -10.15
C PHE A 171 -1.79 -15.89 -8.83
N CYS A 172 -0.74 -15.81 -8.00
CA CYS A 172 -0.84 -15.17 -6.69
C CYS A 172 -1.15 -13.67 -6.81
N GLU A 173 -0.51 -12.97 -7.74
CA GLU A 173 -0.76 -11.54 -7.96
C GLU A 173 -2.15 -11.27 -8.51
N ASP A 174 -2.66 -12.13 -9.42
CA ASP A 174 -4.03 -12.01 -9.92
C ASP A 174 -5.08 -12.29 -8.83
N TRP A 175 -4.75 -13.12 -7.86
CA TRP A 175 -5.63 -13.43 -6.74
C TRP A 175 -5.71 -12.30 -5.72
N MET A 176 -4.57 -11.73 -5.29
CA MET A 176 -4.56 -10.56 -4.40
C MET A 176 -5.22 -9.35 -5.07
N LEU A 177 -4.97 -9.15 -6.38
CA LEU A 177 -5.62 -8.11 -7.17
C LEU A 177 -7.16 -8.18 -7.13
N ALA A 178 -7.75 -9.37 -7.07
CA ALA A 178 -9.21 -9.53 -7.02
C ALA A 178 -9.81 -8.98 -5.71
N ASP A 179 -9.08 -9.09 -4.60
CA ASP A 179 -9.48 -8.57 -3.30
C ASP A 179 -9.33 -7.04 -3.26
N GLU A 180 -8.28 -6.48 -3.88
CA GLU A 180 -8.08 -5.02 -3.91
C GLU A 180 -9.19 -4.24 -4.60
N VAL A 181 -9.75 -4.80 -5.67
CA VAL A 181 -10.92 -4.18 -6.32
C VAL A 181 -12.07 -4.05 -5.33
N THR A 182 -12.22 -5.01 -4.43
CA THR A 182 -13.22 -4.99 -3.36
C THR A 182 -12.86 -3.95 -2.29
N HIS A 183 -11.59 -3.86 -1.88
CA HIS A 183 -11.10 -2.88 -0.90
C HIS A 183 -11.34 -1.43 -1.36
N VAL A 184 -10.99 -1.12 -2.60
CA VAL A 184 -11.19 0.22 -3.21
C VAL A 184 -12.67 0.57 -3.33
N LYS A 185 -13.50 -0.39 -3.77
CA LYS A 185 -14.95 -0.20 -3.88
C LYS A 185 -15.56 0.06 -2.50
N MET A 186 -15.19 -0.75 -1.51
CA MET A 186 -15.64 -0.62 -0.13
C MET A 186 -15.29 0.76 0.45
N GLY A 187 -14.04 1.21 0.31
CA GLY A 187 -13.62 2.53 0.74
C GLY A 187 -14.40 3.66 0.09
N SER A 188 -14.69 3.53 -1.20
CA SER A 188 -15.49 4.49 -1.97
C SER A 188 -16.94 4.57 -1.49
N ASP A 189 -17.55 3.43 -1.19
CA ASP A 189 -18.92 3.35 -0.68
C ASP A 189 -19.02 3.93 0.74
N TRP A 190 -18.07 3.63 1.61
CA TRP A 190 -18.05 4.17 2.97
C TRP A 190 -17.73 5.67 3.01
N LEU A 191 -16.77 6.15 2.21
CA LEU A 191 -16.49 7.58 2.10
C LEU A 191 -17.74 8.37 1.72
N ARG A 192 -18.51 7.88 0.73
CA ARG A 192 -19.78 8.49 0.31
C ARG A 192 -20.81 8.50 1.44
N ARG A 193 -20.95 7.40 2.18
CA ARG A 193 -21.92 7.29 3.29
C ARG A 193 -21.56 8.20 4.47
N LEU A 194 -20.29 8.22 4.88
CA LEU A 194 -19.81 9.03 6.02
C LEU A 194 -19.90 10.54 5.77
N THR A 195 -19.94 10.95 4.50
CA THR A 195 -19.94 12.35 4.09
C THR A 195 -21.24 12.79 3.40
N GLU A 196 -22.27 11.95 3.40
CA GLU A 196 -23.54 12.20 2.69
C GLU A 196 -24.17 13.55 3.06
N ARG A 197 -24.06 13.94 4.34
CA ARG A 197 -24.63 15.17 4.89
C ARG A 197 -23.58 16.24 5.20
N ASP A 198 -22.33 16.02 4.81
CA ASP A 198 -21.21 16.91 5.10
C ASP A 198 -20.30 17.06 3.87
N PRO A 199 -20.68 17.92 2.91
CA PRO A 199 -19.89 18.17 1.70
C PRO A 199 -18.51 18.74 1.99
N GLU A 200 -18.34 19.51 3.07
CA GLU A 200 -17.04 20.07 3.44
C GLU A 200 -16.08 18.97 3.93
N ARG A 201 -16.57 18.03 4.75
CA ARG A 201 -15.78 16.85 5.15
C ARG A 201 -15.42 16.01 3.94
N ARG A 202 -16.32 15.88 2.97
CA ARG A 202 -16.03 15.21 1.70
C ARG A 202 -14.90 15.89 0.95
N GLU A 203 -14.95 17.22 0.81
CA GLU A 203 -13.90 17.95 0.10
C GLU A 203 -12.55 17.80 0.79
N ARG A 204 -12.50 17.94 2.12
CA ARG A 204 -11.26 17.72 2.88
C ARG A 204 -10.69 16.31 2.71
N ALA A 205 -11.56 15.29 2.66
CA ALA A 205 -11.13 13.91 2.41
C ALA A 205 -10.57 13.73 0.98
N LEU A 206 -11.17 14.37 -0.03
CA LEU A 206 -10.67 14.34 -1.40
C LEU A 206 -9.37 15.15 -1.58
N GLU A 207 -9.22 16.26 -0.86
CA GLU A 207 -7.95 17.01 -0.78
C GLU A 207 -6.84 16.15 -0.19
N PHE A 208 -7.14 15.43 0.90
CA PHE A 208 -6.21 14.49 1.50
C PHE A 208 -5.83 13.35 0.54
N GLN A 209 -6.81 12.76 -0.15
CA GLN A 209 -6.54 11.77 -1.21
C GLN A 209 -5.55 12.31 -2.25
N ARG A 210 -5.78 13.52 -2.79
CA ARG A 210 -4.90 14.15 -3.78
C ARG A 210 -3.49 14.39 -3.24
N ALA A 211 -3.36 14.74 -1.96
CA ALA A 211 -2.07 14.93 -1.31
C ALA A 211 -1.30 13.59 -1.21
N VAL A 212 -2.00 12.52 -0.82
CA VAL A 212 -1.44 11.16 -0.75
C VAL A 212 -1.00 10.68 -2.13
N ASP A 213 -1.85 10.81 -3.15
CA ASP A 213 -1.52 10.44 -4.54
C ASP A 213 -0.26 11.15 -5.05
N LYS A 214 -0.12 12.43 -4.72
CA LYS A 214 1.05 13.24 -5.11
C LYS A 214 2.31 12.80 -4.38
N LEU A 215 2.25 12.54 -3.08
CA LEU A 215 3.40 12.11 -2.29
C LEU A 215 3.90 10.74 -2.74
N PHE A 216 2.99 9.79 -3.00
CA PHE A 216 3.34 8.47 -3.54
C PHE A 216 4.05 8.60 -4.90
N SER A 217 3.52 9.43 -5.79
CA SER A 217 4.10 9.69 -7.10
C SER A 217 5.51 10.29 -7.04
N LEU A 218 5.80 11.10 -6.00
CA LEU A 218 7.12 11.71 -5.79
C LEU A 218 8.14 10.72 -5.18
N GLY A 219 7.67 9.66 -4.52
CA GLY A 219 8.50 8.60 -3.93
C GLY A 219 9.12 7.61 -4.94
N GLY A 220 8.90 7.81 -6.25
CA GLY A 220 9.53 7.00 -7.30
C GLY A 220 8.77 5.74 -7.72
N PHE A 221 7.51 5.58 -7.29
CA PHE A 221 6.65 4.42 -7.61
C PHE A 221 5.73 4.63 -8.84
N ARG A 222 6.11 5.48 -9.81
CA ARG A 222 5.41 5.65 -11.10
C ARG A 222 6.34 5.37 -12.27
#